data_AF-A0A0C3NXA1-F1
#
_entry.id   AF-A0A0C3NXA1-F1
#
_cell.length_a   1.000
_cell.length_b   1.000
_cell.length_c   1.000
_cell.angle_alpha   90.00
_cell.angle_beta   90.00
_cell.angle_gamma   90.00
#
_symmetry.space_group_name_H-M   'P 1'
#
loop_
_entity.id
_entity.type
_entity.pdbx_description
1 polymer ?
#
loop_
_entity_poly.entity_id
_entity_poly.type
_entity_poly.pdbx_seq_one_letter_code
_entity_poly.pdbx_strand_id
1 'polypeptide(L)' 'MGSHLHHLFVIILVHGAPVHPNYLWEASRDHLCDDLHHQLIHHLAIPQPTQEQVYDYGLYLIGQALHRH' A
#
# COMPACT_ATOMS: atom_id res chain seq x y z
N MET A 1 -6.53 -7.09 9.23
CA MET A 1 -5.59 -8.24 9.09
C MET A 1 -4.84 -8.10 7.76
N GLY A 2 -4.29 -6.90 7.46
CA GLY A 2 -3.71 -6.55 6.16
C GLY A 2 -2.21 -6.21 6.18
N SER A 3 -1.56 -6.15 7.34
CA SER A 3 -0.11 -5.87 7.43
C SER A 3 0.75 -6.94 6.74
N HIS A 4 0.30 -8.20 6.76
CA HIS A 4 1.02 -9.32 6.12
C HIS A 4 0.99 -9.24 4.60
N LEU A 5 -0.12 -8.79 4.01
CA LEU A 5 -0.27 -8.60 2.56
C LEU A 5 0.63 -7.47 2.05
N HIS A 6 0.68 -6.37 2.79
CA HIS A 6 1.57 -5.24 2.48
C HIS A 6 3.05 -5.65 2.50
N HIS A 7 3.45 -6.43 3.51
CA HIS A 7 4.82 -6.93 3.61
C HIS A 7 5.18 -7.89 2.47
N LEU A 8 4.27 -8.81 2.11
CA LEU A 8 4.47 -9.73 1.00
C LEU A 8 4.62 -8.98 -0.33
N PHE A 9 3.82 -7.94 -0.54
CA PHE A 9 3.89 -7.11 -1.75
C PHE A 9 5.24 -6.39 -1.87
N VAL A 10 5.75 -5.81 -0.76
CA VAL A 10 7.08 -5.20 -0.72
C VAL A 10 8.16 -6.24 -1.04
N ILE A 11 8.08 -7.45 -0.46
CA ILE A 11 9.03 -8.54 -0.75
C ILE A 11 9.01 -8.89 -2.24
N ILE A 12 7.84 -9.00 -2.87
CA ILE A 12 7.71 -9.29 -4.30
C ILE A 12 8.31 -8.17 -5.14
N LEU A 13 8.11 -6.90 -4.77
CA LEU A 13 8.71 -5.76 -5.47
C LEU A 13 10.24 -5.75 -5.34
N VAL A 14 10.79 -6.01 -4.14
CA VAL A 14 12.23 -5.99 -3.86
C VAL A 14 12.95 -7.19 -4.48
N HIS A 15 12.41 -8.40 -4.28
CA HIS A 15 13.10 -9.64 -4.63
C HIS A 15 12.63 -10.26 -5.96
N GLY A 16 11.40 -9.99 -6.37
CA GLY A 16 10.82 -10.56 -7.58
C GLY A 16 11.13 -9.78 -8.85
N ALA A 17 11.52 -8.50 -8.74
CA ALA A 17 11.74 -7.58 -9.86
C ALA A 17 10.67 -7.75 -10.96
N PRO A 18 9.37 -7.58 -10.62
CA PRO A 18 8.30 -7.86 -11.57
C PRO A 18 8.46 -6.97 -12.80
N VAL A 19 8.25 -7.56 -13.98
CA VAL A 19 8.38 -6.87 -15.29
C VAL A 19 7.41 -5.68 -15.38
N HIS A 20 6.28 -5.73 -14.67
CA HIS A 20 5.25 -4.68 -14.64
C HIS A 20 4.77 -4.39 -13.22
N PRO A 21 5.52 -3.61 -12.42
CA PRO A 21 5.15 -3.30 -11.03
C PRO A 21 3.85 -2.48 -10.93
N ASN A 22 3.59 -1.62 -11.92
CA ASN A 22 2.36 -0.81 -11.96
C ASN A 22 1.11 -1.68 -12.13
N TYR A 23 1.17 -2.70 -12.99
CA TYR A 23 0.03 -3.61 -13.21
C TYR A 23 -0.25 -4.46 -11.97
N LEU A 24 0.81 -4.91 -11.30
CA LEU A 24 0.70 -5.64 -10.04
C LEU A 24 0.07 -4.76 -8.95
N TRP A 25 0.50 -3.50 -8.86
CA TRP A 25 -0.11 -2.51 -7.95
C TRP A 25 -1.59 -2.30 -8.26
N GLU A 26 -1.97 -2.02 -9.51
CA GLU A 26 -3.37 -1.82 -9.89
C GLU A 26 -4.25 -3.03 -9.55
N ALA A 27 -3.75 -4.24 -9.74
CA ALA A 27 -4.49 -5.47 -9.43
C ALA A 27 -4.63 -5.75 -7.92
N SER A 28 -3.75 -5.19 -7.08
CA SER A 28 -3.69 -5.52 -5.64
C SER A 28 -3.98 -4.35 -4.71
N ARG A 29 -3.98 -3.10 -5.19
CA ARG A 29 -4.14 -1.87 -4.40
C ARG A 29 -5.41 -1.87 -3.54
N ASP A 30 -6.51 -2.42 -4.03
CA ASP A 30 -7.77 -2.47 -3.28
C ASP A 30 -7.64 -3.32 -2.02
N HIS A 31 -7.05 -4.51 -2.16
CA HIS A 31 -6.81 -5.41 -1.03
C HIS A 31 -5.70 -4.90 -0.11
N LEU A 32 -4.68 -4.25 -0.67
CA LEU A 32 -3.57 -3.69 0.11
C LEU A 32 -3.99 -2.48 0.94
N CYS A 33 -4.95 -1.70 0.43
CA CYS A 33 -5.34 -0.43 1.04
C CYS A 33 -6.68 -0.50 1.79
N ASP A 34 -7.34 -1.65 1.86
CA ASP A 34 -8.60 -1.87 2.60
C ASP A 34 -8.46 -1.45 4.09
N ASP A 35 -7.40 -1.91 4.74
CA ASP A 35 -7.09 -1.54 6.13
C ASP A 35 -6.56 -0.08 6.26
N LEU A 36 -6.05 0.52 5.17
CA LEU A 36 -5.48 1.88 5.19
C LEU A 36 -6.53 2.96 5.30
N HIS A 37 -7.74 2.73 4.78
CA HIS A 37 -8.85 3.67 4.93
C HIS A 37 -9.18 3.88 6.42
N HIS A 38 -9.25 2.79 7.19
CA HIS A 38 -9.45 2.85 8.63
C HIS A 38 -8.26 3.53 9.35
N GLN A 39 -7.03 3.28 8.91
CA GLN A 39 -5.86 3.95 9.48
C GLN A 39 -5.86 5.47 9.22
N LEU A 40 -6.27 5.91 8.03
CA LEU A 40 -6.33 7.34 7.70
C LEU A 40 -7.34 8.09 8.56
N ILE A 41 -8.49 7.46 8.86
CA ILE A 41 -9.51 8.03 9.75
C ILE A 41 -9.01 8.07 11.19
N HIS A 42 -8.51 6.95 11.71
CA HIS A 42 -8.23 6.81 13.14
C HIS A 42 -6.86 7.32 13.58
N HIS A 43 -5.84 7.24 12.73
CA HIS A 43 -4.46 7.66 13.06
C HIS A 43 -4.08 9.01 12.47
N LEU A 44 -4.56 9.33 11.27
CA LEU A 44 -4.25 10.60 10.58
C LEU A 44 -5.37 11.64 10.69
N ALA A 45 -6.46 11.29 11.37
CA ALA A 45 -7.62 12.16 11.61
C ALA A 45 -8.22 12.76 10.32
N ILE A 46 -8.12 12.03 9.19
CA ILE A 46 -8.74 12.41 7.92
C ILE A 46 -10.17 11.84 7.94
N PRO A 47 -11.22 12.68 8.08
CA PRO A 47 -12.56 12.17 8.42
C PRO A 47 -13.23 11.39 7.29
N GLN A 48 -12.84 11.67 6.04
CA GLN A 48 -13.38 11.06 4.83
C GLN A 48 -12.26 10.97 3.77
N PRO A 49 -11.32 10.03 3.91
CA PRO A 49 -10.25 9.89 2.94
C PRO A 49 -10.83 9.39 1.62
N THR A 50 -10.50 10.05 0.52
CA THR A 50 -10.88 9.56 -0.81
C THR A 50 -10.10 8.28 -1.14
N GLN A 51 -10.61 7.45 -2.06
CA GLN A 51 -9.85 6.27 -2.51
C GLN A 51 -8.47 6.64 -3.07
N GLU A 52 -8.36 7.79 -3.74
CA GLU A 52 -7.08 8.28 -4.25
C GLU A 52 -6.10 8.59 -3.11
N GLN A 53 -6.54 9.24 -2.03
CA GLN A 53 -5.71 9.47 -0.85
C GLN A 53 -5.29 8.17 -0.16
N VAL A 54 -6.17 7.17 -0.16
CA VAL A 54 -5.89 5.84 0.39
C VAL A 54 -4.80 5.15 -0.43
N TYR A 55 -4.89 5.19 -1.77
CA TYR A 55 -3.88 4.61 -2.65
C TYR A 55 -2.55 5.37 -2.59
N ASP A 56 -2.56 6.70 -2.57
CA ASP A 56 -1.36 7.52 -2.42
C ASP A 56 -0.64 7.21 -1.11
N TYR A 57 -1.40 7.05 -0.02
CA TYR A 57 -0.84 6.67 1.26
C TYR A 57 -0.25 5.26 1.24
N GLY A 58 -0.91 4.30 0.57
CA GLY A 58 -0.35 2.96 0.35
C GLY A 58 0.96 2.98 -0.44
N LEU A 59 1.01 3.77 -1.52
CA LEU A 59 2.22 3.95 -2.32
C LEU A 59 3.36 4.55 -1.50
N TYR A 60 3.05 5.54 -0.65
CA TYR A 60 4.01 6.16 0.26
C TYR A 60 4.58 5.16 1.27
N LEU A 61 3.75 4.29 1.84
CA LEU A 61 4.22 3.22 2.75
C LEU A 61 5.12 2.20 2.04
N ILE A 62 4.79 1.83 0.79
CA ILE A 62 5.65 0.97 -0.04
C ILE A 62 6.98 1.66 -0.30
N GLY A 63 6.96 2.93 -0.71
CA GLY A 63 8.17 3.72 -0.95
C GLY A 63 9.06 3.80 0.29
N GLN A 64 8.49 4.01 1.48
CA GLN A 64 9.23 3.98 2.74
C GLN A 64 9.84 2.60 3.03
N ALA A 65 9.09 1.52 2.78
CA ALA A 65 9.57 0.16 3.02
C ALA A 65 10.72 -0.21 2.07
N LEU A 66 10.64 0.22 0.81
CA LEU A 66 11.71 0.08 -0.18
C LEU A 66 12.97 0.87 0.21
N HIS A 67 12.82 2.08 0.72
CA HIS A 67 13.96 2.91 1.15
C HIS A 67 14.68 2.38 2.39
N ARG A 68 14.03 1.49 3.15
CA ARG A 68 14.55 0.91 4.39
C ARG A 68 15.25 -0.44 4.16
N HIS A 69 15.16 -0.98 2.95
CA HIS A 69 15.83 -2.21 2.47
C HIS A 69 17.09 -1.88 1.68
#